data_AF-A0A2N2EFV1-F1
#
_entry.id   AF-A0A2N2EFV1-F1
#
_cell.length_a   1.000
_cell.length_b   1.000
_cell.length_c   1.000
_cell.angle_alpha   90.00
_cell.angle_beta   90.00
_cell.angle_gamma   90.00
#
_symmetry.space_group_name_H-M   'P 1'
#
loop_
_entity.id
_entity.type
_entity.pdbx_description
1 polymer ?
#
loop_
_entity_poly.entity_id
_entity_poly.type
_entity_poly.pdbx_seq_one_letter_code
_entity_poly.pdbx_strand_id
1 'polypeptide(L)' 'MLLKSILREFSSIISMQFMIMMVIIALILIFHDSPMLEKKGATKDSKMAKFCGVVYLILGVSLYFAAKIVRSI' A
#
# COMPACT_ATOMS: atom_id res chain seq x y z
N MET A 1 18.96 12.43 -16.62
CA MET A 1 17.74 13.13 -17.08
C MET A 1 16.48 12.29 -16.95
N LEU A 2 16.46 11.04 -17.45
CA LEU A 2 15.30 10.13 -17.39
C LEU A 2 14.79 9.84 -15.97
N LEU A 3 15.69 9.53 -15.03
CA LEU A 3 15.32 9.17 -13.65
C LEU A 3 14.56 10.30 -12.92
N LYS A 4 14.97 11.56 -13.10
CA LYS A 4 14.28 12.73 -12.53
C LYS A 4 12.87 12.89 -13.10
N SER A 5 12.69 12.63 -14.40
CA SER A 5 11.38 12.72 -15.06
C SER A 5 10.44 11.65 -14.52
N ILE A 6 10.91 10.40 -14.44
CA ILE A 6 10.13 9.27 -13.90
C ILE A 6 9.76 9.52 -12.44
N LEU A 7 10.69 10.00 -11.61
CA LEU A 7 10.42 10.33 -10.20
C LEU A 7 9.39 11.45 -10.04
N ARG A 8 9.37 12.44 -10.94
CA ARG A 8 8.38 13.52 -10.92
C ARG A 8 6.98 13.02 -11.27
N GLU A 9 6.87 12.18 -12.31
CA GLU A 9 5.59 11.58 -12.68
C GLU A 9 5.07 10.64 -11.59
N PHE A 10 5.94 9.81 -11.01
CA PHE A 10 5.58 8.97 -9.86
C PHE A 10 5.10 9.80 -8.66
N SER A 11 5.82 10.87 -8.31
CA SER A 11 5.44 11.78 -7.21
C SER A 11 4.08 12.46 -7.45
N SER A 12 3.70 12.68 -8.72
CA SER A 12 2.38 13.22 -9.08
C SER A 12 1.24 12.24 -8.77
N ILE A 13 1.46 10.94 -8.99
CA ILE A 13 0.47 9.88 -8.74
C ILE A 13 0.30 9.60 -7.24
N ILE A 14 1.40 9.72 -6.46
CA ILE A 14 1.39 9.47 -5.01
C ILE A 14 0.85 10.71 -4.27
N SER A 15 -0.44 10.94 -4.43
CA SER A 15 -1.19 11.94 -3.68
C SER A 15 -1.58 11.43 -2.30
N MET A 16 -2.02 12.34 -1.42
CA MET A 16 -2.59 11.98 -0.13
C MET A 16 -3.80 11.04 -0.28
N GLN A 17 -4.57 11.19 -1.36
CA GLN A 17 -5.72 10.33 -1.66
C GLN A 17 -5.27 8.91 -2.00
N PHE A 18 -4.18 8.75 -2.79
CA PHE A 18 -3.59 7.45 -3.08
C PHE A 18 -3.12 6.74 -1.80
N MET A 19 -2.44 7.47 -0.91
CA MET A 19 -2.02 6.94 0.39
C MET A 19 -3.22 6.47 1.23
N ILE A 20 -4.27 7.29 1.34
CA ILE A 20 -5.49 6.93 2.08
C ILE A 20 -6.12 5.66 1.50
N MET A 21 -6.23 5.57 0.17
CA MET A 21 -6.78 4.39 -0.51
C MET A 21 -5.95 3.13 -0.20
N MET A 22 -4.62 3.21 -0.27
CA MET A 22 -3.72 2.10 0.05
C MET A 22 -3.88 1.63 1.51
N VAL A 23 -4.04 2.56 2.45
CA VAL A 23 -4.29 2.24 3.87
C VAL A 23 -5.64 1.55 4.02
N ILE A 24 -6.70 2.05 3.38
CA ILE A 24 -8.03 1.40 3.45
C ILE A 24 -7.96 -0.03 2.89
N ILE A 25 -7.34 -0.23 1.74
CA ILE A 25 -7.15 -1.56 1.13
C ILE A 25 -6.39 -2.48 2.09
N ALA A 26 -5.31 -1.99 2.69
CA ALA A 26 -4.54 -2.76 3.68
C ALA A 26 -5.39 -3.18 4.89
N LEU A 27 -6.21 -2.26 5.42
CA LEU A 27 -7.10 -2.54 6.54
C LEU A 27 -8.15 -3.61 6.15
N ILE A 28 -8.73 -3.54 4.96
CA ILE A 28 -9.69 -4.55 4.47
C ILE A 28 -9.01 -5.93 4.36
N LEU A 29 -7.81 -6.00 3.78
CA LEU A 29 -7.04 -7.25 3.66
C LEU A 29 -6.77 -7.90 5.02
N ILE A 30 -6.39 -7.10 6.02
CA ILE A 30 -6.02 -7.58 7.36
C ILE A 30 -7.25 -7.95 8.19
N PHE A 31 -8.27 -7.10 8.23
CA PHE A 31 -9.38 -7.20 9.17
C PHE A 31 -10.63 -7.86 8.60
N HIS A 32 -10.82 -7.82 7.29
CA HIS A 32 -12.00 -8.40 6.64
C HIS A 32 -11.64 -9.69 5.91
N ASP A 33 -10.72 -9.63 4.94
CA ASP A 33 -10.48 -10.75 4.02
C ASP A 33 -9.73 -11.89 4.70
N SER A 34 -8.68 -11.60 5.46
CA SER A 34 -7.95 -12.64 6.18
C SER A 34 -8.82 -13.42 7.18
N PRO A 35 -9.60 -12.79 8.08
CA PRO A 35 -10.48 -13.51 8.99
C PRO A 35 -11.60 -14.25 8.24
N MET A 36 -12.11 -13.69 7.14
CA MET A 36 -13.13 -14.35 6.32
C MET A 36 -12.59 -15.62 5.65
N LEU A 37 -11.35 -15.60 5.14
CA LEU A 37 -10.67 -16.77 4.57
C LEU A 37 -10.34 -17.81 5.64
N GLU A 38 -9.96 -17.36 6.84
CA GLU A 38 -9.69 -18.23 7.99
C GLU A 38 -10.95 -18.99 8.41
N LYS A 39 -12.10 -18.29 8.49
CA LYS A 39 -13.42 -18.89 8.76
C LYS A 39 -13.85 -19.93 7.71
N LYS A 40 -13.39 -19.79 6.47
CA LYS A 40 -13.65 -20.74 5.37
C LYS A 40 -12.67 -21.93 5.35
N GLY A 41 -11.73 -22.01 6.29
CA GLY A 41 -10.71 -23.06 6.33
C GLY A 41 -9.53 -22.83 5.37
N ALA A 42 -9.52 -21.72 4.62
CA ALA A 42 -8.45 -21.34 3.70
C ALA A 42 -7.31 -20.62 4.44
N THR A 43 -6.64 -21.35 5.35
CA THR A 43 -5.63 -20.79 6.27
C THR A 43 -4.37 -20.26 5.56
N LYS A 44 -3.97 -20.85 4.43
CA LYS A 44 -2.86 -20.34 3.60
C LYS A 44 -3.20 -19.00 2.96
N ASP A 45 -4.38 -18.91 2.35
CA ASP A 45 -4.84 -17.70 1.68
C ASP A 45 -5.09 -16.57 2.68
N SER A 46 -5.60 -16.90 3.88
CA SER A 46 -5.73 -15.96 4.98
C SER A 46 -4.38 -15.35 5.39
N LYS A 47 -3.33 -16.17 5.51
CA LYS A 47 -1.97 -15.67 5.81
C LYS A 47 -1.43 -14.79 4.69
N MET A 48 -1.67 -15.14 3.43
CA MET A 48 -1.30 -14.32 2.28
C MET A 48 -2.04 -12.97 2.30
N ALA A 49 -3.34 -12.95 2.57
CA ALA A 49 -4.12 -11.72 2.67
C ALA A 49 -3.59 -10.79 3.77
N LYS A 50 -3.31 -11.34 4.97
CA LYS A 50 -2.67 -10.60 6.07
C LYS A 50 -1.31 -10.04 5.66
N PHE A 51 -0.47 -10.85 5.03
CA PHE A 51 0.86 -10.42 4.57
C PHE A 51 0.76 -9.30 3.53
N CYS A 52 -0.09 -9.46 2.51
CA CYS A 52 -0.35 -8.44 1.51
C CYS A 52 -0.84 -7.15 2.15
N GLY A 53 -1.79 -7.21 3.09
CA GLY A 53 -2.28 -6.03 3.78
C GLY A 53 -1.17 -5.30 4.54
N VAL A 54 -0.31 -6.01 5.27
CA VAL A 54 0.85 -5.41 5.96
C VAL A 54 1.83 -4.76 4.97
N VAL A 55 2.12 -5.45 3.86
CA VAL A 55 3.00 -4.91 2.81
C VAL A 55 2.42 -3.64 2.18
N TYR A 56 1.11 -3.63 1.88
CA TYR A 56 0.43 -2.44 1.36
C TYR A 56 0.49 -1.26 2.33
N LEU A 57 0.36 -1.53 3.64
CA LEU A 57 0.41 -0.50 4.69
C LEU A 57 1.82 0.09 4.80
N ILE A 58 2.84 -0.75 4.86
CA ILE A 58 4.25 -0.31 4.96
C ILE A 58 4.68 0.42 3.69
N LEU A 59 4.42 -0.16 2.51
CA LEU A 59 4.82 0.42 1.23
C LEU A 59 4.06 1.73 0.97
N GLY A 60 2.73 1.75 1.14
CA GLY A 60 1.92 2.92 0.89
C GLY A 60 2.36 4.14 1.70
N VAL A 61 2.66 3.94 2.99
CA VAL A 61 3.19 5.00 3.85
C VAL A 61 4.61 5.41 3.43
N SER A 62 5.51 4.45 3.24
CA SER A 62 6.91 4.73 2.87
C SER A 62 7.02 5.47 1.53
N LEU A 63 6.25 5.06 0.53
CA LEU A 63 6.19 5.70 -0.79
C LEU A 63 5.65 7.12 -0.71
N TYR A 64 4.65 7.40 0.13
CA TYR A 64 4.15 8.75 0.33
C TYR A 64 5.22 9.69 0.91
N PHE A 65 5.94 9.24 1.93
CA PHE A 65 7.03 10.03 2.50
C PHE A 65 8.18 10.24 1.51
N ALA A 66 8.58 9.19 0.78
CA ALA A 66 9.60 9.30 -0.26
C ALA A 66 9.18 10.29 -1.36
N ALA A 67 7.93 10.20 -1.84
CA ALA A 67 7.39 11.11 -2.85
C ALA A 67 7.33 12.56 -2.35
N LYS A 68 7.01 12.77 -1.06
CA LYS A 68 6.98 14.11 -0.44
C LYS A 68 8.37 14.72 -0.31
N ILE A 69 9.37 13.94 0.08
CA ILE A 69 10.77 14.38 0.14
C ILE A 69 11.25 14.80 -1.26
N VAL A 70 11.00 13.96 -2.28
CA VAL A 70 11.38 14.25 -3.67
C VAL A 70 10.69 15.51 -4.21
N ARG A 71 9.44 15.77 -3.82
CA ARG A 71 8.71 16.98 -4.24
C ARG A 71 9.18 18.25 -3.54
N SER A 72 9.82 18.11 -2.37
CA SER A 72 10.33 19.22 -1.56
C SER A 72 11.75 19.64 -1.92
N ILE A 73 12.45 18.88 -2.78
CA ILE A 73 13.80 19.15 -3.33
C ILE A 73 13.66 19.70 -4.75
#